data_AF-A0A949QFQ7-F1
#
_entry.id   AF-A0A949QFQ7-F1
#
_cell.length_a   1.000
_cell.length_b   1.000
_cell.length_c   1.000
_cell.angle_alpha   90.00
_cell.angle_beta   90.00
_cell.angle_gamma   90.00
#
_symmetry.space_group_name_H-M   'P 1'
#
loop_
_entity.id
_entity.type
_entity.pdbx_description
1 polymer ?
#
loop_
_entity_poly.entity_id
_entity_poly.type
_entity_poly.pdbx_seq_one_letter_code
_entity_poly.pdbx_strand_id
1 'polypeptide(L)'
;MNNHYKTRADIAVAREIISSPGDTLAEHLEYTAMTQTELAERMGRPKKTINEIIQGKAQITPETALQLECVVGIPADFWIERERRYRLQLAEINEAEKRITYAEWAKKFPCKEMKAKGWINFDGNVTHASKALLSFFNVASPDVYENFYHGQVYATAYRMSEKNSKDPYSVAAWLRQGERQAELLQVPDFDRKAFEATLQEIKKLVISGADDFFPELQELCCKAGVKVVHTPCLPKAPLHGSTRWVKGNPMIQLSNRLNRNDIFWFTFFHEAAHILKHNKKDVFVEGMEYSCDGKEKEAEANTFAEECLMSRKEEKEVMVSGGFEKEDIQRFANKIGTHPAIVAGRLANRGVMKQHEGNVYGFYKKVELKG
;
A
#
# COMPACT_ATOMS: atom_id res chain seq x y z
N MET A 1 -11.94 12.06 -12.77
CA MET A 1 -12.61 13.18 -12.09
C MET A 1 -11.63 14.35 -12.02
N ASN A 2 -11.98 15.46 -12.66
CA ASN A 2 -11.13 16.64 -12.72
C ASN A 2 -10.95 17.26 -11.33
N ASN A 3 -9.70 17.58 -11.02
CA ASN A 3 -9.24 18.13 -9.76
C ASN A 3 -9.52 19.65 -9.73
N HIS A 4 -10.80 20.02 -9.61
CA HIS A 4 -11.27 21.40 -9.81
C HIS A 4 -11.02 22.35 -8.62
N TYR A 5 -10.79 21.83 -7.41
CA TYR A 5 -10.73 22.63 -6.19
C TYR A 5 -9.34 22.54 -5.53
N LYS A 6 -8.45 23.47 -5.88
CA LYS A 6 -7.06 23.47 -5.42
C LYS A 6 -6.86 24.33 -4.17
N THR A 7 -7.60 25.42 -4.06
CA THR A 7 -7.43 26.41 -3.01
C THR A 7 -8.73 26.74 -2.28
N ARG A 8 -8.63 27.42 -1.13
CA ARG A 8 -9.79 28.01 -0.45
C ARG A 8 -10.54 28.99 -1.34
N ALA A 9 -9.81 29.74 -2.18
CA ALA A 9 -10.41 30.69 -3.11
C ALA A 9 -11.22 29.96 -4.19
N ASP A 10 -10.70 28.87 -4.76
CA ASP A 10 -11.43 28.09 -5.78
C ASP A 10 -12.74 27.52 -5.21
N ILE A 11 -12.69 27.06 -3.95
CA ILE A 11 -13.88 26.53 -3.25
C ILE A 11 -14.87 27.65 -2.96
N ALA A 12 -14.41 28.83 -2.52
CA ALA A 12 -15.27 29.98 -2.27
C ALA A 12 -15.98 30.43 -3.55
N VAL A 13 -15.23 30.57 -4.66
CA VAL A 13 -15.80 30.88 -5.98
C VAL A 13 -16.79 29.79 -6.40
N ALA A 14 -16.43 28.51 -6.26
CA ALA A 14 -17.32 27.40 -6.59
C ALA A 14 -18.62 27.40 -5.78
N ARG A 15 -18.57 27.80 -4.50
CA ARG A 15 -19.75 27.96 -3.63
C ARG A 15 -20.62 29.13 -4.04
N GLU A 16 -20.03 30.19 -4.58
CA GLU A 16 -20.76 31.38 -5.02
C GLU A 16 -21.48 31.15 -6.35
N ILE A 17 -20.85 30.41 -7.27
CA ILE A 17 -21.39 30.18 -8.63
C ILE A 17 -22.24 28.91 -8.76
N ILE A 18 -22.25 28.03 -7.75
CA ILE A 18 -23.05 26.79 -7.84
C ILE A 18 -24.53 27.13 -7.82
N SER A 19 -25.19 26.90 -8.95
CA SER A 19 -26.62 27.14 -9.06
C SER A 19 -27.44 25.89 -8.71
N SER A 20 -28.38 26.06 -7.79
CA SER A 20 -29.34 25.04 -7.36
C SER A 20 -30.51 24.91 -8.34
N PRO A 21 -31.23 23.76 -8.38
CA PRO A 21 -32.50 23.67 -9.09
C PRO A 21 -33.54 24.66 -8.56
N GLY A 22 -33.42 25.03 -7.28
CA GLY A 22 -34.23 26.06 -6.64
C GLY A 22 -34.07 27.44 -7.28
N ASP A 23 -32.88 27.77 -7.78
CA ASP A 23 -32.62 29.03 -8.48
C ASP A 23 -33.37 29.05 -9.81
N THR A 24 -33.30 27.95 -10.57
CA THR A 24 -34.06 27.79 -11.82
C THR A 24 -35.56 27.85 -11.58
N LEU A 25 -36.03 27.26 -10.47
CA LEU A 25 -37.44 27.36 -10.08
C LEU A 25 -37.81 28.80 -9.72
N ALA A 26 -36.96 29.52 -8.98
CA ALA A 26 -37.19 30.91 -8.63
C ALA A 26 -37.27 31.81 -9.87
N GLU A 27 -36.33 31.66 -10.81
CA GLU A 27 -36.34 32.37 -12.11
C GLU A 27 -37.64 32.10 -12.89
N HIS A 28 -38.10 30.85 -12.91
CA HIS A 28 -39.35 30.50 -13.57
C HIS A 28 -40.59 31.12 -12.90
N LEU A 29 -40.61 31.12 -11.55
CA LEU A 29 -41.69 31.76 -10.78
C LEU A 29 -41.73 33.27 -11.02
N GLU A 30 -40.58 33.93 -11.09
CA GLU A 30 -40.48 35.35 -11.44
C GLU A 30 -40.98 35.62 -12.87
N TYR A 31 -40.56 34.82 -13.85
CA TYR A 31 -40.98 34.93 -15.25
C TYR A 31 -42.50 34.75 -15.42
N THR A 32 -43.09 33.83 -14.66
CA THR A 32 -44.54 33.54 -14.70
C THR A 32 -45.37 34.38 -13.73
N ALA A 33 -44.73 35.28 -12.96
CA ALA A 33 -45.33 36.06 -11.89
C ALA A 33 -46.09 35.21 -10.84
N MET A 34 -45.67 33.96 -10.63
CA MET A 34 -46.25 33.04 -9.65
C MET A 34 -45.51 33.16 -8.31
N THR A 35 -46.24 33.32 -7.21
CA THR A 35 -45.60 33.42 -5.89
C THR A 35 -45.24 32.04 -5.31
N GLN A 36 -44.25 31.96 -4.41
CA GLN A 36 -43.94 30.71 -3.69
C GLN A 36 -45.13 30.17 -2.89
N THR A 37 -46.00 31.06 -2.39
CA THR A 37 -47.23 30.68 -1.69
C THR A 37 -48.19 29.97 -2.65
N GLU A 38 -48.40 30.55 -3.83
CA GLU A 38 -49.27 29.99 -4.85
C GLU A 38 -48.74 28.65 -5.38
N LEU A 39 -47.43 28.55 -5.63
CA LEU A 39 -46.80 27.27 -6.00
C LEU A 39 -47.06 26.20 -4.93
N ALA A 40 -46.91 26.55 -3.65
CA ALA A 40 -47.14 25.65 -2.53
C ALA A 40 -48.59 25.14 -2.50
N GLU A 41 -49.56 26.03 -2.69
CA GLU A 41 -50.98 25.70 -2.78
C GLU A 41 -51.28 24.78 -3.98
N ARG A 42 -50.78 25.11 -5.17
CA ARG A 42 -50.97 24.30 -6.40
C ARG A 42 -50.34 22.91 -6.31
N MET A 43 -49.20 22.79 -5.63
CA MET A 43 -48.53 21.50 -5.41
C MET A 43 -49.11 20.71 -4.22
N GLY A 44 -49.98 21.32 -3.41
CA GLY A 44 -50.46 20.72 -2.16
C GLY A 44 -49.33 20.49 -1.15
N ARG A 45 -48.32 21.37 -1.11
CA ARG A 45 -47.14 21.26 -0.23
C ARG A 45 -47.06 22.42 0.77
N PRO A 46 -46.43 22.23 1.94
CA PRO A 46 -46.16 23.34 2.84
C PRO A 46 -45.28 24.41 2.17
N LYS A 47 -45.62 25.69 2.36
CA LYS A 47 -44.80 26.81 1.90
C LYS A 47 -43.33 26.71 2.35
N LYS A 48 -43.10 26.17 3.56
CA LYS A 48 -41.77 25.90 4.08
C LYS A 48 -40.96 24.98 3.17
N THR A 49 -41.57 23.91 2.65
CA THR A 49 -40.91 22.95 1.75
C THR A 49 -40.55 23.62 0.42
N ILE A 50 -41.44 24.44 -0.15
CA ILE A 50 -41.13 25.20 -1.37
C ILE A 50 -39.98 26.18 -1.13
N ASN A 51 -39.99 26.87 0.00
CA ASN A 51 -38.89 27.77 0.36
C ASN A 51 -37.56 27.02 0.51
N GLU A 52 -37.55 25.85 1.16
CA GLU A 52 -36.35 25.03 1.31
C GLU A 52 -35.85 24.47 -0.03
N ILE A 53 -36.74 24.15 -0.98
CA ILE A 53 -36.36 23.75 -2.35
C ILE A 53 -35.70 24.92 -3.07
N ILE A 54 -36.31 26.12 -3.01
CA ILE A 54 -35.76 27.33 -3.65
C ILE A 54 -34.40 27.71 -3.07
N GLN A 55 -34.20 27.51 -1.77
CA GLN A 55 -32.91 27.73 -1.11
C GLN A 55 -31.89 26.60 -1.33
N GLY A 56 -32.20 25.59 -2.16
CA GLY A 56 -31.35 24.42 -2.41
C GLY A 56 -31.15 23.49 -1.20
N LYS A 57 -31.88 23.70 -0.10
CA LYS A 57 -31.78 22.92 1.14
C LYS A 57 -32.52 21.59 1.04
N ALA A 58 -33.76 21.62 0.56
CA ALA A 58 -34.56 20.42 0.31
C ALA A 58 -34.29 19.87 -1.10
N GLN A 59 -34.32 18.55 -1.24
CA GLN A 59 -34.13 17.87 -2.52
C GLN A 59 -35.42 17.86 -3.33
N ILE A 60 -35.31 18.05 -4.65
CA ILE A 60 -36.39 17.71 -5.57
C ILE A 60 -36.39 16.19 -5.79
N THR A 61 -37.31 15.49 -5.12
CA THR A 61 -37.52 14.05 -5.31
C THR A 61 -38.27 13.77 -6.62
N PRO A 62 -38.29 12.51 -7.12
CA PRO A 62 -39.10 12.14 -8.29
C PRO A 62 -40.57 12.56 -8.18
N GLU A 63 -41.19 12.40 -7.02
CA GLU A 63 -42.57 12.82 -6.76
C GLU A 63 -42.72 14.35 -6.82
N THR A 64 -41.73 15.07 -6.30
CA THR A 64 -41.70 16.54 -6.34
C THR A 64 -41.52 17.04 -7.77
N ALA A 65 -40.67 16.37 -8.56
CA ALA A 65 -40.45 16.69 -9.97
C ALA A 65 -41.70 16.49 -10.83
N LEU A 66 -42.45 15.39 -10.62
CA LEU A 66 -43.73 15.15 -11.30
C LEU A 66 -44.77 16.22 -10.95
N GLN A 67 -44.83 16.65 -9.68
CA GLN A 67 -45.72 17.74 -9.29
C GLN A 67 -45.30 19.09 -9.87
N LEU A 68 -43.99 19.37 -9.93
CA LEU A 68 -43.47 20.56 -10.58
C LEU A 68 -43.83 20.55 -12.06
N GLU A 69 -43.68 19.42 -12.77
CA GLU A 69 -44.10 19.29 -14.16
C GLU A 69 -45.58 19.64 -14.37
N CYS A 70 -46.47 19.13 -13.52
CA CYS A 70 -47.89 19.46 -13.58
C CYS A 70 -48.19 20.96 -13.38
N VAL A 71 -47.41 21.66 -12.54
CA VAL A 71 -47.71 23.05 -12.13
C VAL A 71 -46.97 24.09 -12.98
N VAL A 72 -45.72 23.82 -13.34
CA VAL A 72 -44.82 24.76 -14.04
C VAL A 72 -44.56 24.34 -15.50
N GLY A 73 -44.99 23.16 -15.91
CA GLY A 73 -44.88 22.68 -17.30
C GLY A 73 -43.46 22.28 -17.74
N ILE A 74 -42.50 22.25 -16.82
CA ILE A 74 -41.12 21.82 -17.08
C ILE A 74 -41.02 20.31 -16.77
N PRO A 75 -40.56 19.47 -17.71
CA PRO A 75 -40.47 18.02 -17.54
C PRO A 75 -39.77 17.57 -16.24
N ALA A 76 -40.28 16.52 -15.59
CA ALA A 76 -39.73 15.99 -14.35
C ALA A 76 -38.26 15.53 -14.49
N ASP A 77 -37.89 14.98 -15.65
CA ASP A 77 -36.52 14.52 -15.93
C ASP A 77 -35.49 15.66 -15.91
N PHE A 78 -35.86 16.85 -16.39
CA PHE A 78 -35.06 18.06 -16.29
C PHE A 78 -34.72 18.38 -14.83
N TRP A 79 -35.73 18.37 -13.96
CA TRP A 79 -35.54 18.66 -12.53
C TRP A 79 -34.65 17.64 -11.85
N ILE A 80 -34.85 16.34 -12.15
CA ILE A 80 -34.04 15.26 -11.59
C ILE A 80 -32.58 15.36 -12.03
N GLU A 81 -32.31 15.61 -13.32
CA GLU A 81 -30.93 15.74 -13.79
C GLU A 81 -30.26 17.00 -13.21
N ARG A 82 -31.00 18.09 -13.05
CA ARG A 82 -30.49 19.32 -12.41
C ARG A 82 -30.17 19.11 -10.93
N GLU A 83 -31.07 18.45 -10.19
CA GLU A 83 -30.88 18.08 -8.79
C GLU A 83 -29.66 17.18 -8.63
N ARG A 84 -29.53 16.14 -9.46
CA ARG A 84 -28.39 15.21 -9.44
C ARG A 84 -27.07 15.95 -9.63
N ARG A 85 -26.98 16.83 -10.64
CA ARG A 85 -25.78 17.64 -10.92
C ARG A 85 -25.44 18.55 -9.75
N TYR A 86 -26.42 19.29 -9.24
CA TYR A 86 -26.24 20.21 -8.12
C TYR A 86 -25.75 19.48 -6.86
N ARG A 87 -26.39 18.36 -6.49
CA ARG A 87 -26.02 17.60 -5.29
C ARG A 87 -24.64 16.99 -5.38
N LEU A 88 -24.27 16.47 -6.55
CA LEU A 88 -22.92 15.95 -6.77
C LEU A 88 -21.89 17.09 -6.62
N GLN A 89 -22.11 18.22 -7.30
CA GLN A 89 -21.18 19.36 -7.23
C GLN A 89 -21.08 19.94 -5.82
N LEU A 90 -22.20 20.09 -5.11
CA LEU A 90 -22.22 20.54 -3.72
C LEU A 90 -21.46 19.58 -2.80
N ALA A 91 -21.63 18.26 -2.99
CA ALA A 91 -20.89 17.25 -2.24
C ALA A 91 -19.38 17.33 -2.54
N GLU A 92 -18.97 17.51 -3.80
CA GLU A 92 -17.57 17.67 -4.18
C GLU A 92 -16.94 18.92 -3.56
N ILE A 93 -17.66 20.04 -3.53
CA ILE A 93 -17.24 21.30 -2.87
C ILE A 93 -17.07 21.08 -1.36
N ASN A 94 -18.08 20.52 -0.69
CA ASN A 94 -18.02 20.23 0.75
C ASN A 94 -16.84 19.31 1.09
N GLU A 95 -16.58 18.32 0.25
CA GLU A 95 -15.50 17.37 0.43
C GLU A 95 -14.12 18.01 0.16
N ALA A 96 -14.00 18.89 -0.83
CA ALA A 96 -12.78 19.65 -1.06
C ALA A 96 -12.44 20.57 0.12
N GLU A 97 -13.45 21.19 0.73
CA GLU A 97 -13.28 22.03 1.91
C GLU A 97 -12.75 21.24 3.11
N LYS A 98 -13.29 20.03 3.35
CA LYS A 98 -12.75 19.10 4.33
C LYS A 98 -11.31 18.71 4.02
N ARG A 99 -10.98 18.40 2.76
CA ARG A 99 -9.61 17.99 2.37
C ARG A 99 -8.54 19.03 2.63
N ILE A 100 -8.90 20.32 2.72
CA ILE A 100 -7.95 21.36 3.14
C ILE A 100 -7.44 21.09 4.56
N THR A 101 -8.30 20.61 5.46
CA THR A 101 -7.89 20.31 6.84
C THR A 101 -7.01 19.07 6.91
N TYR A 102 -7.02 18.22 5.87
CA TYR A 102 -6.21 16.99 5.81
C TYR A 102 -4.76 17.24 5.36
N ALA A 103 -4.38 18.49 5.06
CA ALA A 103 -3.06 18.82 4.58
C ALA A 103 -1.94 18.39 5.54
N GLU A 104 -2.13 18.59 6.85
CA GLU A 104 -1.15 18.20 7.86
C GLU A 104 -1.03 16.67 8.00
N TRP A 105 -2.12 15.94 7.80
CA TRP A 105 -2.08 14.48 7.76
C TRP A 105 -1.29 13.98 6.54
N ALA A 106 -1.53 14.53 5.35
CA ALA A 106 -0.82 14.13 4.14
C ALA A 106 0.70 14.40 4.22
N LYS A 107 1.12 15.47 4.90
CA LYS A 107 2.55 15.79 5.12
C LYS A 107 3.31 14.74 5.94
N LYS A 108 2.61 13.89 6.68
CA LYS A 108 3.22 12.80 7.45
C LYS A 108 3.74 11.68 6.54
N PHE A 109 3.24 11.57 5.30
CA PHE A 109 3.66 10.56 4.33
C PHE A 109 4.71 11.09 3.35
N PRO A 110 5.61 10.24 2.82
CA PRO A 110 6.58 10.60 1.79
C PRO A 110 5.90 10.69 0.40
N CYS A 111 4.93 11.60 0.25
CA CYS A 111 4.08 11.69 -0.95
C CYS A 111 4.87 11.94 -2.24
N LYS A 112 5.96 12.72 -2.16
CA LYS A 112 6.81 13.01 -3.32
C LYS A 112 7.46 11.74 -3.86
N GLU A 113 7.99 10.91 -2.96
CA GLU A 113 8.63 9.64 -3.29
C GLU A 113 7.62 8.59 -3.73
N MET A 114 6.46 8.52 -3.07
CA MET A 114 5.35 7.66 -3.52
C MET A 114 4.91 8.03 -4.95
N LYS A 115 4.84 9.32 -5.28
CA LYS A 115 4.56 9.78 -6.66
C LYS A 115 5.68 9.44 -7.63
N ALA A 116 6.94 9.67 -7.25
CA ALA A 116 8.10 9.33 -8.10
C ALA A 116 8.17 7.83 -8.43
N LYS A 117 7.69 6.97 -7.52
CA LYS A 117 7.56 5.52 -7.72
C LYS A 117 6.25 5.10 -8.38
N GLY A 118 5.38 6.03 -8.76
CA GLY A 118 4.10 5.75 -9.42
C GLY A 118 3.00 5.16 -8.52
N TRP A 119 3.15 5.20 -7.20
CA TRP A 119 2.18 4.61 -6.26
C TRP A 119 0.92 5.46 -6.09
N ILE A 120 1.09 6.79 -6.18
CA ILE A 120 0.02 7.78 -6.12
C ILE A 120 0.24 8.85 -7.19
N ASN A 121 -0.84 9.51 -7.62
CA ASN A 121 -0.77 10.61 -8.57
C ASN A 121 -1.46 11.86 -8.04
N PHE A 122 -0.76 12.99 -8.08
CA PHE A 122 -1.28 14.32 -7.72
C PHE A 122 -0.44 15.42 -8.38
N ASP A 123 -1.00 16.62 -8.55
CA ASP A 123 -0.39 17.74 -9.27
C ASP A 123 0.53 18.62 -8.39
N GLY A 124 1.00 18.11 -7.26
CA GLY A 124 1.78 18.87 -6.28
C GLY A 124 0.92 19.61 -5.23
N ASN A 125 -0.39 19.73 -5.44
CA ASN A 125 -1.30 20.31 -4.46
C ASN A 125 -1.53 19.35 -3.27
N VAL A 126 -1.51 19.89 -2.06
CA VAL A 126 -1.67 19.12 -0.82
C VAL A 126 -3.06 18.49 -0.67
N THR A 127 -4.15 19.15 -1.09
CA THR A 127 -5.51 18.59 -1.01
C THR A 127 -5.66 17.39 -1.95
N HIS A 128 -5.01 17.45 -3.11
CA HIS A 128 -4.95 16.36 -4.07
C HIS A 128 -4.07 15.22 -3.57
N ALA A 129 -2.96 15.52 -2.87
CA ALA A 129 -2.16 14.51 -2.19
C ALA A 129 -3.00 13.75 -1.13
N SER A 130 -3.76 14.47 -0.30
CA SER A 130 -4.67 13.86 0.68
C SER A 130 -5.68 12.94 -0.01
N LYS A 131 -6.30 13.36 -1.12
CA LYS A 131 -7.23 12.51 -1.90
C LYS A 131 -6.56 11.25 -2.45
N ALA A 132 -5.35 11.40 -2.99
CA ALA A 132 -4.59 10.29 -3.53
C ALA A 132 -4.22 9.28 -2.44
N LEU A 133 -3.81 9.75 -1.26
CA LEU A 133 -3.55 8.91 -0.08
C LEU A 133 -4.80 8.17 0.41
N LEU A 134 -5.93 8.88 0.56
CA LEU A 134 -7.19 8.25 0.96
C LEU A 134 -7.59 7.13 0.00
N SER A 135 -7.43 7.36 -1.30
CA SER A 135 -7.68 6.35 -2.34
C SER A 135 -6.66 5.21 -2.31
N PHE A 136 -5.39 5.50 -2.03
CA PHE A 136 -4.32 4.51 -1.93
C PHE A 136 -4.56 3.52 -0.77
N PHE A 137 -4.99 4.04 0.38
CA PHE A 137 -5.35 3.27 1.58
C PHE A 137 -6.80 2.76 1.58
N ASN A 138 -7.62 3.07 0.57
CA ASN A 138 -9.05 2.72 0.52
C ASN A 138 -9.84 3.18 1.76
N VAL A 139 -9.62 4.41 2.22
CA VAL A 139 -10.33 5.00 3.37
C VAL A 139 -11.02 6.32 3.00
N ALA A 140 -12.09 6.66 3.71
CA ALA A 140 -12.87 7.87 3.44
C ALA A 140 -12.30 9.14 4.11
N SER A 141 -11.54 9.01 5.20
CA SER A 141 -10.96 10.14 5.92
C SER A 141 -9.68 9.77 6.67
N PRO A 142 -8.87 10.76 7.09
CA PRO A 142 -7.73 10.53 7.98
C PRO A 142 -8.10 9.85 9.29
N ASP A 143 -9.25 10.19 9.90
CA ASP A 143 -9.67 9.56 11.15
C ASP A 143 -9.94 8.06 10.97
N VAL A 144 -10.54 7.69 9.84
CA VAL A 144 -10.74 6.27 9.48
C VAL A 144 -9.39 5.59 9.27
N TYR A 145 -8.42 6.27 8.63
CA TYR A 145 -7.06 5.75 8.49
C TYR A 145 -6.42 5.49 9.86
N GLU A 146 -6.43 6.46 10.78
CA GLU A 146 -5.79 6.31 12.09
C GLU A 146 -6.47 5.19 12.90
N ASN A 147 -7.80 5.08 12.84
CA ASN A 147 -8.50 4.01 13.56
C ASN A 147 -8.26 2.61 12.97
N PHE A 148 -8.24 2.49 11.64
CA PHE A 148 -8.13 1.19 10.97
C PHE A 148 -6.67 0.72 10.85
N TYR A 149 -5.79 1.54 10.27
CA TYR A 149 -4.41 1.15 10.00
C TYR A 149 -3.50 1.30 11.22
N HIS A 150 -3.56 2.43 11.91
CA HIS A 150 -2.76 2.63 13.12
C HIS A 150 -3.33 1.80 14.30
N GLY A 151 -4.65 1.73 14.45
CA GLY A 151 -5.29 1.02 15.56
C GLY A 151 -5.33 -0.51 15.44
N GLN A 152 -5.37 -1.08 14.22
CA GLN A 152 -5.60 -2.51 14.02
C GLN A 152 -4.53 -3.17 13.15
N VAL A 153 -4.46 -2.81 11.87
CA VAL A 153 -3.72 -3.60 10.87
C VAL A 153 -2.21 -3.51 11.06
N TYR A 154 -1.69 -2.33 11.39
CA TYR A 154 -0.25 -2.09 11.57
C TYR A 154 0.10 -1.66 12.99
N ALA A 155 -0.81 -1.80 13.96
CA ALA A 155 -0.60 -1.37 15.35
C ALA A 155 0.68 -1.94 15.98
N THR A 156 1.06 -3.17 15.60
CA THR A 156 2.32 -3.79 16.03
C THR A 156 3.51 -3.09 15.37
N ALA A 157 3.50 -2.90 14.05
CA ALA A 157 4.57 -2.20 13.32
C ALA A 157 4.73 -0.73 13.78
N TYR A 158 3.63 -0.03 14.07
CA TYR A 158 3.62 1.35 14.59
C TYR A 158 4.27 1.45 15.98
N ARG A 159 3.85 0.61 16.93
CA ARG A 159 4.45 0.57 18.28
C ARG A 159 5.94 0.27 18.25
N MET A 160 6.38 -0.53 17.28
CA MET A 160 7.80 -0.87 17.09
C MET A 160 8.57 0.21 16.34
N SER A 161 7.92 0.99 15.45
CA SER A 161 8.56 2.10 14.73
C SER A 161 8.84 3.30 15.63
N GLU A 162 7.94 3.61 16.58
CA GLU A 162 8.14 4.66 17.59
C GLU A 162 9.42 4.44 18.42
N LYS A 163 9.77 3.17 18.70
CA LYS A 163 10.98 2.81 19.45
C LYS A 163 12.26 2.84 18.60
N ASN A 164 12.15 2.62 17.30
CA ASN A 164 13.31 2.39 16.41
C ASN A 164 13.58 3.53 15.41
N SER A 165 13.03 4.73 15.63
CA SER A 165 13.17 5.91 14.76
C SER A 165 12.67 5.74 13.31
N LYS A 166 11.93 4.65 13.02
CA LYS A 166 11.30 4.45 11.71
C LYS A 166 10.03 5.27 11.64
N ASP A 167 9.76 5.88 10.48
CA ASP A 167 8.54 6.69 10.32
C ASP A 167 7.32 5.77 10.09
N PRO A 168 6.35 5.76 11.02
CA PRO A 168 5.20 4.86 10.93
C PRO A 168 4.39 5.01 9.64
N TYR A 169 4.25 6.23 9.14
CA TYR A 169 3.49 6.53 7.92
C TYR A 169 4.19 6.01 6.66
N SER A 170 5.52 6.12 6.60
CA SER A 170 6.33 5.51 5.54
C SER A 170 6.26 3.99 5.56
N VAL A 171 6.29 3.38 6.76
CA VAL A 171 6.12 1.92 6.92
C VAL A 171 4.74 1.47 6.46
N ALA A 172 3.68 2.16 6.88
CA ALA A 172 2.31 1.87 6.47
C ALA A 172 2.11 1.99 4.96
N ALA A 173 2.66 3.03 4.34
CA ALA A 173 2.61 3.22 2.89
C ALA A 173 3.34 2.08 2.15
N TRP A 174 4.49 1.66 2.65
CA TRP A 174 5.24 0.54 2.08
C TRP A 174 4.45 -0.78 2.20
N LEU A 175 3.93 -1.11 3.39
CA LEU A 175 3.10 -2.30 3.59
C LEU A 175 1.85 -2.28 2.69
N ARG A 176 1.15 -1.15 2.61
CA ARG A 176 -0.02 -1.02 1.75
C ARG A 176 0.32 -1.20 0.28
N GLN A 177 1.44 -0.68 -0.20
CA GLN A 177 1.86 -0.91 -1.58
C GLN A 177 2.09 -2.39 -1.87
N GLY A 178 2.71 -3.11 -0.94
CA GLY A 178 2.88 -4.56 -1.06
C GLY A 178 1.54 -5.29 -1.20
N GLU A 179 0.55 -4.93 -0.39
CA GLU A 179 -0.79 -5.52 -0.49
C GLU A 179 -1.41 -5.28 -1.87
N ARG A 180 -1.31 -4.05 -2.38
CA ARG A 180 -1.82 -3.69 -3.71
C ARG A 180 -1.12 -4.50 -4.82
N GLN A 181 0.18 -4.72 -4.72
CA GLN A 181 0.92 -5.58 -5.65
C GLN A 181 0.47 -7.05 -5.53
N ALA A 182 0.27 -7.55 -4.31
CA ALA A 182 -0.20 -8.91 -4.06
C ALA A 182 -1.65 -9.15 -4.50
N GLU A 183 -2.49 -8.12 -4.55
CA GLU A 183 -3.86 -8.20 -5.09
C GLU A 183 -3.88 -8.51 -6.60
N LEU A 184 -2.82 -8.18 -7.33
CA LEU A 184 -2.68 -8.52 -8.76
C LEU A 184 -2.30 -9.99 -8.99
N LEU A 185 -1.82 -10.68 -7.95
CA LEU A 185 -1.43 -12.09 -8.02
C LEU A 185 -2.60 -13.00 -7.64
N GLN A 186 -2.99 -13.86 -8.55
CA GLN A 186 -3.94 -14.95 -8.29
C GLN A 186 -3.16 -16.22 -7.93
N VAL A 187 -3.50 -16.83 -6.80
CA VAL A 187 -2.82 -18.02 -6.27
C VAL A 187 -3.86 -18.99 -5.69
N PRO A 188 -3.59 -20.30 -5.69
CA PRO A 188 -4.40 -21.27 -4.95
C PRO A 188 -4.30 -21.06 -3.43
N ASP A 189 -5.09 -21.81 -2.67
CA ASP A 189 -4.93 -21.88 -1.22
C ASP A 189 -3.51 -22.32 -0.86
N PHE A 190 -3.00 -21.80 0.26
CA PHE A 190 -1.66 -22.12 0.73
C PHE A 190 -1.50 -23.61 1.06
N ASP A 191 -0.54 -24.25 0.40
CA ASP A 191 -0.10 -25.60 0.72
C ASP A 191 1.30 -25.56 1.33
N ARG A 192 1.37 -25.87 2.62
CA ARG A 192 2.62 -25.89 3.39
C ARG A 192 3.64 -26.87 2.81
N LYS A 193 3.24 -28.08 2.44
CA LYS A 193 4.15 -29.11 1.92
C LYS A 193 4.65 -28.73 0.54
N ALA A 194 3.77 -28.19 -0.30
CA ALA A 194 4.16 -27.64 -1.60
C ALA A 194 5.16 -26.49 -1.44
N PHE A 195 4.97 -25.61 -0.45
CA PHE A 195 5.89 -24.51 -0.19
C PHE A 195 7.26 -25.00 0.32
N GLU A 196 7.30 -25.97 1.23
CA GLU A 196 8.55 -26.59 1.69
C GLU A 196 9.33 -27.24 0.53
N ALA A 197 8.63 -27.90 -0.40
CA ALA A 197 9.24 -28.45 -1.63
C ALA A 197 9.72 -27.33 -2.58
N THR A 198 8.92 -26.29 -2.75
CA THR A 198 9.23 -25.10 -3.56
C THR A 198 10.51 -24.42 -3.08
N LEU A 199 10.73 -24.33 -1.76
CA LEU A 199 11.97 -23.78 -1.20
C LEU A 199 13.21 -24.58 -1.62
N GLN A 200 13.11 -25.90 -1.83
CA GLN A 200 14.21 -26.70 -2.37
C GLN A 200 14.46 -26.40 -3.85
N GLU A 201 13.41 -26.13 -4.63
CA GLU A 201 13.56 -25.72 -6.03
C GLU A 201 14.19 -24.33 -6.15
N ILE A 202 13.80 -23.38 -5.29
CA ILE A 202 14.36 -22.02 -5.25
C ILE A 202 15.86 -22.03 -4.95
N LYS A 203 16.40 -23.02 -4.24
CA LYS A 203 17.86 -23.15 -4.07
C LYS A 203 18.59 -23.28 -5.42
N LYS A 204 17.95 -23.85 -6.45
CA LYS A 204 18.53 -23.89 -7.81
C LYS A 204 18.68 -22.49 -8.40
N LEU A 205 17.75 -21.59 -8.12
CA LEU A 205 17.85 -20.17 -8.50
C LEU A 205 19.04 -19.50 -7.81
N VAL A 206 19.21 -19.75 -6.50
CA VAL A 206 20.37 -19.26 -5.74
C VAL A 206 21.66 -19.67 -6.43
N ILE A 207 21.82 -20.96 -6.74
CA ILE A 207 23.01 -21.54 -7.38
C ILE A 207 23.27 -20.92 -8.76
N SER A 208 22.21 -20.75 -9.58
CA SER A 208 22.34 -20.23 -10.93
C SER A 208 22.92 -18.82 -10.97
N GLY A 209 22.59 -17.98 -9.98
CA GLY A 209 22.99 -16.58 -9.95
C GLY A 209 22.52 -15.77 -11.17
N ALA A 210 21.43 -16.18 -11.82
CA ALA A 210 20.80 -15.47 -12.94
C ALA A 210 20.33 -14.08 -12.50
N ASP A 211 20.43 -13.08 -13.38
CA ASP A 211 20.10 -11.69 -13.03
C ASP A 211 18.57 -11.43 -13.02
N ASP A 212 17.79 -12.24 -13.74
CA ASP A 212 16.34 -12.12 -13.93
C ASP A 212 15.54 -13.23 -13.22
N PHE A 213 16.04 -13.75 -12.10
CA PHE A 213 15.43 -14.86 -11.35
C PHE A 213 14.05 -14.54 -10.72
N PHE A 214 13.70 -13.27 -10.56
CA PHE A 214 12.56 -12.86 -9.72
C PHE A 214 11.18 -13.29 -10.24
N PRO A 215 10.86 -13.21 -11.56
CA PRO A 215 9.64 -13.77 -12.11
C PRO A 215 9.51 -15.28 -11.85
N GLU A 216 10.61 -16.04 -11.99
CA GLU A 216 10.61 -17.49 -11.71
C GLU A 216 10.40 -17.76 -10.21
N LEU A 217 11.08 -17.01 -9.33
CA LEU A 217 10.85 -17.05 -7.88
C LEU A 217 9.37 -16.80 -7.53
N GLN A 218 8.77 -15.77 -8.14
CA GLN A 218 7.38 -15.43 -7.92
C GLN A 218 6.45 -16.55 -8.41
N GLU A 219 6.69 -17.09 -9.59
CA GLU A 219 5.89 -18.19 -10.16
C GLU A 219 5.95 -19.45 -9.28
N LEU A 220 7.15 -19.85 -8.84
CA LEU A 220 7.36 -20.99 -7.94
C LEU A 220 6.56 -20.82 -6.64
N CYS A 221 6.69 -19.67 -5.98
CA CYS A 221 5.95 -19.39 -4.75
C CYS A 221 4.43 -19.32 -4.98
N CYS A 222 3.98 -18.75 -6.10
CA CYS A 222 2.56 -18.68 -6.46
C CYS A 222 1.93 -20.08 -6.57
N LYS A 223 2.65 -21.07 -7.11
CA LYS A 223 2.16 -22.47 -7.19
C LYS A 223 1.87 -23.08 -5.81
N ALA A 224 2.57 -22.65 -4.77
CA ALA A 224 2.35 -23.09 -3.39
C ALA A 224 1.35 -22.21 -2.60
N GLY A 225 0.72 -21.23 -3.25
CA GLY A 225 -0.20 -20.30 -2.61
C GLY A 225 0.49 -19.16 -1.84
N VAL A 226 1.78 -18.89 -2.10
CA VAL A 226 2.55 -17.80 -1.47
C VAL A 226 2.75 -16.65 -2.45
N LYS A 227 2.39 -15.43 -2.04
CA LYS A 227 2.55 -14.24 -2.88
C LYS A 227 3.88 -13.54 -2.56
N VAL A 228 4.81 -13.52 -3.51
CA VAL A 228 6.08 -12.79 -3.36
C VAL A 228 6.02 -11.52 -4.20
N VAL A 229 6.28 -10.36 -3.59
CA VAL A 229 6.32 -9.07 -4.31
C VAL A 229 7.58 -8.29 -3.97
N HIS A 230 8.02 -7.47 -4.92
CA HIS A 230 9.09 -6.51 -4.71
C HIS A 230 8.51 -5.11 -4.58
N THR A 231 8.80 -4.45 -3.47
CA THR A 231 8.36 -3.08 -3.19
C THR A 231 9.57 -2.22 -2.78
N PRO A 232 10.07 -1.32 -3.64
CA PRO A 232 11.20 -0.48 -3.30
C PRO A 232 11.00 0.31 -1.99
N CYS A 233 12.05 0.44 -1.18
CA CYS A 233 11.99 1.22 0.07
C CYS A 233 11.51 2.66 -0.15
N LEU A 234 10.78 3.18 0.84
CA LEU A 234 10.55 4.60 1.02
C LEU A 234 11.61 5.19 1.97
N PRO A 235 11.89 6.51 1.89
CA PRO A 235 12.70 7.18 2.90
C PRO A 235 12.14 6.92 4.30
N LYS A 236 13.02 6.76 5.30
CA LYS A 236 12.63 6.52 6.70
C LYS A 236 11.82 5.23 6.98
N ALA A 237 11.64 4.38 5.96
CA ALA A 237 11.19 3.00 6.10
C ALA A 237 12.24 2.03 5.50
N PRO A 238 13.43 1.93 6.12
CA PRO A 238 14.49 1.09 5.59
C PRO A 238 14.22 -0.36 6.03
N LEU A 239 13.23 -0.99 5.42
CA LEU A 239 12.83 -2.38 5.69
C LEU A 239 13.58 -3.30 4.73
N HIS A 240 13.85 -4.55 5.11
CA HIS A 240 14.44 -5.55 4.22
C HIS A 240 13.34 -6.44 3.64
N GLY A 241 12.52 -7.01 4.52
CA GLY A 241 11.33 -7.76 4.17
C GLY A 241 10.18 -7.55 5.15
N SER A 242 9.04 -8.13 4.79
CA SER A 242 7.95 -8.40 5.74
C SER A 242 7.14 -9.62 5.30
N THR A 243 6.60 -10.33 6.28
CA THR A 243 5.70 -11.47 6.10
C THR A 243 4.39 -11.23 6.81
N ARG A 244 3.28 -11.45 6.10
CA ARG A 244 1.92 -11.37 6.65
C ARG A 244 0.93 -12.18 5.82
N TRP A 245 -0.21 -12.50 6.41
CA TRP A 245 -1.31 -13.15 5.70
C TRP A 245 -2.31 -12.12 5.18
N VAL A 246 -2.64 -12.21 3.90
CA VAL A 246 -3.58 -11.30 3.21
C VAL A 246 -4.65 -12.15 2.52
N LYS A 247 -5.91 -11.97 2.93
CA LYS A 247 -7.09 -12.66 2.37
C LYS A 247 -6.93 -14.19 2.29
N GLY A 248 -6.29 -14.80 3.30
CA GLY A 248 -6.16 -16.26 3.40
C GLY A 248 -4.84 -16.85 2.88
N ASN A 249 -4.03 -16.08 2.14
CA ASN A 249 -2.72 -16.51 1.65
C ASN A 249 -1.58 -15.76 2.35
N PRO A 250 -0.43 -16.40 2.59
CA PRO A 250 0.76 -15.71 3.05
C PRO A 250 1.38 -14.88 1.91
N MET A 251 2.00 -13.79 2.31
CA MET A 251 2.65 -12.84 1.43
C MET A 251 4.03 -12.51 1.98
N ILE A 252 5.04 -12.57 1.11
CA ILE A 252 6.40 -12.07 1.34
C ILE A 252 6.55 -10.78 0.53
N GLN A 253 6.88 -9.70 1.22
CA GLN A 253 7.19 -8.41 0.61
C GLN A 253 8.67 -8.12 0.78
N LEU A 254 9.42 -8.00 -0.32
CA LEU A 254 10.85 -7.74 -0.30
C LEU A 254 11.13 -6.32 -0.78
N SER A 255 12.00 -5.61 -0.08
CA SER A 255 12.40 -4.26 -0.48
C SER A 255 13.65 -4.21 -1.37
N ASN A 256 14.41 -5.31 -1.37
CA ASN A 256 15.74 -5.41 -1.94
C ASN A 256 16.74 -4.38 -1.35
N ARG A 257 16.54 -3.95 -0.10
CA ARG A 257 17.48 -3.06 0.59
C ARG A 257 18.90 -3.64 0.57
N LEU A 258 19.88 -2.82 0.20
CA LEU A 258 21.30 -3.14 -0.07
C LEU A 258 21.58 -3.80 -1.43
N ASN A 259 20.55 -4.21 -2.18
CA ASN A 259 20.63 -4.75 -3.54
C ASN A 259 21.72 -5.83 -3.72
N ARG A 260 22.01 -6.65 -2.71
CA ARG A 260 23.10 -7.65 -2.79
C ARG A 260 22.50 -9.05 -2.78
N ASN A 261 22.94 -9.90 -3.69
CA ASN A 261 22.37 -11.24 -3.89
C ASN A 261 22.34 -12.11 -2.63
N ASP A 262 23.39 -12.12 -1.82
CA ASP A 262 23.42 -12.88 -0.56
C ASP A 262 22.40 -12.37 0.48
N ILE A 263 22.26 -11.05 0.61
CA ILE A 263 21.30 -10.41 1.52
C ILE A 263 19.87 -10.65 1.04
N PHE A 264 19.63 -10.53 -0.27
CA PHE A 264 18.33 -10.81 -0.86
C PHE A 264 17.86 -12.24 -0.52
N TRP A 265 18.72 -13.23 -0.78
CA TRP A 265 18.36 -14.62 -0.53
C TRP A 265 18.19 -14.91 0.96
N PHE A 266 19.06 -14.35 1.82
CA PHE A 266 18.90 -14.46 3.26
C PHE A 266 17.54 -13.92 3.73
N THR A 267 17.19 -12.69 3.34
CA THR A 267 15.90 -12.08 3.66
C THR A 267 14.75 -12.93 3.12
N PHE A 268 14.81 -13.41 1.87
CA PHE A 268 13.75 -14.26 1.33
C PHE A 268 13.50 -15.53 2.17
N PHE A 269 14.56 -16.27 2.51
CA PHE A 269 14.40 -17.50 3.32
C PHE A 269 14.02 -17.19 4.77
N HIS A 270 14.43 -16.04 5.32
CA HIS A 270 13.99 -15.54 6.62
C HIS A 270 12.48 -15.31 6.62
N GLU A 271 11.96 -14.59 5.63
CA GLU A 271 10.53 -14.34 5.47
C GLU A 271 9.74 -15.66 5.23
N ALA A 272 10.29 -16.58 4.44
CA ALA A 272 9.71 -17.91 4.26
C ALA A 272 9.63 -18.70 5.58
N ALA A 273 10.60 -18.53 6.49
CA ALA A 273 10.57 -19.15 7.80
C ALA A 273 9.38 -18.66 8.63
N HIS A 274 9.05 -17.37 8.57
CA HIS A 274 7.88 -16.83 9.28
C HIS A 274 6.56 -17.46 8.81
N ILE A 275 6.44 -17.77 7.52
CA ILE A 275 5.27 -18.50 6.99
C ILE A 275 5.20 -19.92 7.55
N LEU A 276 6.33 -20.62 7.63
CA LEU A 276 6.37 -22.02 8.03
C LEU A 276 6.31 -22.23 9.55
N LYS A 277 6.92 -21.33 10.34
CA LYS A 277 7.13 -21.55 11.77
C LYS A 277 6.17 -20.79 12.67
N HIS A 278 5.56 -19.71 12.18
CA HIS A 278 4.82 -18.79 13.04
C HIS A 278 3.34 -18.65 12.66
N ASN A 279 2.57 -18.00 13.53
CA ASN A 279 1.12 -17.94 13.43
C ASN A 279 0.63 -17.01 12.31
N LYS A 280 -0.50 -17.36 11.69
CA LYS A 280 -1.09 -16.61 10.57
C LYS A 280 -1.50 -15.17 10.90
N LYS A 281 -1.73 -14.87 12.18
CA LYS A 281 -2.15 -13.53 12.63
C LYS A 281 -0.97 -12.59 12.87
N ASP A 282 0.24 -13.12 12.90
CA ASP A 282 1.42 -12.33 13.17
C ASP A 282 1.85 -11.56 11.91
N VAL A 283 2.25 -10.30 12.09
CA VAL A 283 2.84 -9.46 11.05
C VAL A 283 4.31 -9.25 11.43
N PHE A 284 5.21 -9.76 10.60
CA PHE A 284 6.65 -9.66 10.80
C PHE A 284 7.23 -8.63 9.84
N VAL A 285 8.10 -7.75 10.33
CA VAL A 285 8.72 -6.69 9.54
C VAL A 285 10.18 -6.54 9.94
N GLU A 286 11.09 -6.92 9.05
CA GLU A 286 12.51 -7.04 9.36
C GLU A 286 13.15 -5.70 9.81
N GLY A 287 13.96 -5.78 10.85
CA GLY A 287 14.68 -4.65 11.45
C GLY A 287 13.86 -3.79 12.42
N MET A 288 12.78 -4.32 12.99
CA MET A 288 12.03 -3.71 14.09
C MET A 288 12.38 -4.40 15.43
N GLU A 289 12.34 -3.69 16.55
CA GLU A 289 12.48 -4.32 17.88
C GLU A 289 11.21 -5.04 18.26
N TYR A 290 11.35 -6.32 18.57
CA TYR A 290 10.27 -7.17 19.02
C TYR A 290 10.24 -7.34 20.54
N SER A 291 9.07 -7.75 21.06
CA SER A 291 8.94 -8.31 22.41
C SER A 291 9.82 -9.55 22.60
N CYS A 292 9.91 -10.08 23.82
CA CYS A 292 10.66 -11.32 24.09
C CYS A 292 10.26 -12.49 23.16
N ASP A 293 8.96 -12.76 23.02
CA ASP A 293 8.42 -13.76 22.08
C ASP A 293 8.83 -13.48 20.63
N GLY A 294 8.76 -12.22 20.19
CA GLY A 294 9.16 -11.90 18.82
C GLY A 294 10.67 -12.00 18.59
N LYS A 295 11.52 -11.77 19.61
CA LYS A 295 12.97 -12.01 19.50
C LYS A 295 13.30 -13.49 19.29
N GLU A 296 12.56 -14.39 19.94
CA GLU A 296 12.71 -15.84 19.73
C GLU A 296 12.31 -16.23 18.31
N LYS A 297 11.15 -15.76 17.83
CA LYS A 297 10.68 -15.97 16.46
C LYS A 297 11.67 -15.47 15.40
N GLU A 298 12.24 -14.29 15.58
CA GLU A 298 13.28 -13.76 14.68
C GLU A 298 14.55 -14.61 14.70
N ALA A 299 14.98 -15.12 15.87
CA ALA A 299 16.11 -16.02 15.98
C ALA A 299 15.86 -17.37 15.28
N GLU A 300 14.64 -17.89 15.36
CA GLU A 300 14.22 -19.10 14.65
C GLU A 300 14.19 -18.91 13.12
N ALA A 301 13.73 -17.74 12.66
CA ALA A 301 13.69 -17.38 11.25
C ALA A 301 15.11 -17.20 10.69
N ASN A 302 15.98 -16.49 11.42
CA ASN A 302 17.40 -16.38 11.10
C ASN A 302 18.04 -17.77 11.00
N THR A 303 17.86 -18.61 12.02
CA THR A 303 18.43 -19.97 12.03
C THR A 303 17.92 -20.79 10.84
N PHE A 304 16.64 -20.68 10.47
CA PHE A 304 16.09 -21.38 9.32
C PHE A 304 16.71 -20.89 7.99
N ALA A 305 16.80 -19.57 7.79
CA ALA A 305 17.41 -18.99 6.61
C ALA A 305 18.87 -19.40 6.48
N GLU A 306 19.58 -19.37 7.61
CA GLU A 306 20.96 -19.81 7.71
C GLU A 306 21.10 -21.27 7.28
N GLU A 307 20.33 -22.19 7.87
CA GLU A 307 20.39 -23.63 7.56
C GLU A 307 19.95 -23.95 6.12
N CYS A 308 19.04 -23.16 5.53
CA CYS A 308 18.64 -23.35 4.14
C CYS A 308 19.75 -23.03 3.15
N LEU A 309 20.50 -21.95 3.41
CA LEU A 309 21.49 -21.41 2.48
C LEU A 309 22.88 -22.02 2.65
N MET A 310 23.27 -22.31 3.89
CA MET A 310 24.54 -22.91 4.28
C MET A 310 24.42 -23.43 5.72
N SER A 311 24.27 -24.75 5.86
CA SER A 311 24.07 -25.40 7.16
C SER A 311 25.26 -25.19 8.11
N ARG A 312 25.02 -25.31 9.41
CA ARG A 312 26.11 -25.21 10.41
C ARG A 312 27.19 -26.28 10.21
N LYS A 313 26.85 -27.43 9.62
CA LYS A 313 27.82 -28.49 9.31
C LYS A 313 28.75 -28.04 8.19
N GLU A 314 28.19 -27.49 7.12
CA GLU A 314 28.94 -26.93 5.99
C GLU A 314 29.79 -25.73 6.44
N GLU A 315 29.25 -24.85 7.27
CA GLU A 315 29.99 -23.72 7.85
C GLU A 315 31.23 -24.18 8.62
N LYS A 316 31.10 -25.18 9.50
CA LYS A 316 32.24 -25.75 10.21
C LYS A 316 33.28 -26.33 9.26
N GLU A 317 32.84 -26.97 8.18
CA GLU A 317 33.74 -27.55 7.18
C GLU A 317 34.57 -26.49 6.46
N VAL A 318 33.98 -25.34 6.09
CA VAL A 318 34.71 -24.18 5.54
C VAL A 318 35.75 -23.67 6.53
N MET A 319 35.33 -23.49 7.78
CA MET A 319 36.20 -22.91 8.80
C MET A 319 37.41 -23.80 9.09
N VAL A 320 37.24 -25.12 9.00
CA VAL A 320 38.33 -26.09 9.20
C VAL A 320 39.25 -26.18 7.99
N SER A 321 38.73 -26.09 6.76
CA SER A 321 39.59 -26.20 5.57
C SER A 321 40.60 -25.06 5.47
N GLY A 322 40.28 -23.89 6.03
CA GLY A 322 41.09 -22.68 5.88
C GLY A 322 41.16 -22.21 4.42
N GLY A 323 41.83 -21.08 4.19
CA GLY A 323 41.86 -20.43 2.89
C GLY A 323 40.54 -19.71 2.58
N PHE A 324 40.61 -18.39 2.41
CA PHE A 324 39.45 -17.55 2.10
C PHE A 324 39.69 -16.73 0.83
N GLU A 325 40.58 -17.24 -0.04
CA GLU A 325 40.79 -16.67 -1.35
C GLU A 325 39.61 -16.99 -2.28
N LYS A 326 39.54 -16.28 -3.40
CA LYS A 326 38.46 -16.41 -4.37
C LYS A 326 38.22 -17.86 -4.80
N GLU A 327 39.27 -18.60 -5.11
CA GLU A 327 39.20 -19.97 -5.58
C GLU A 327 38.72 -20.94 -4.49
N ASP A 328 39.04 -20.68 -3.21
CA ASP A 328 38.60 -21.48 -2.08
C ASP A 328 37.09 -21.34 -1.87
N ILE A 329 36.60 -20.10 -1.88
CA ILE A 329 35.18 -19.80 -1.72
C ILE A 329 34.37 -20.40 -2.88
N GLN A 330 34.86 -20.27 -4.11
CA GLN A 330 34.19 -20.85 -5.29
C GLN A 330 34.16 -22.38 -5.22
N ARG A 331 35.28 -23.02 -4.87
CA ARG A 331 35.37 -24.47 -4.70
C ARG A 331 34.40 -24.96 -3.63
N PHE A 332 34.32 -24.26 -2.50
CA PHE A 332 33.41 -24.63 -1.44
C PHE A 332 31.94 -24.44 -1.84
N ALA A 333 31.59 -23.30 -2.43
CA ALA A 333 30.23 -23.03 -2.90
C ALA A 333 29.73 -24.10 -3.88
N ASN A 334 30.58 -24.53 -4.81
CA ASN A 334 30.29 -25.61 -5.74
C ASN A 334 30.09 -26.95 -5.03
N LYS A 335 30.89 -27.24 -3.99
CA LYS A 335 30.80 -28.49 -3.21
C LYS A 335 29.48 -28.62 -2.45
N ILE A 336 29.01 -27.53 -1.84
CA ILE A 336 27.77 -27.54 -1.05
C ILE A 336 26.52 -27.18 -1.88
N GLY A 337 26.70 -26.80 -3.14
CA GLY A 337 25.59 -26.43 -4.01
C GLY A 337 24.94 -25.11 -3.59
N THR A 338 25.74 -24.04 -3.47
CA THR A 338 25.25 -22.68 -3.22
C THR A 338 26.01 -21.66 -4.06
N HIS A 339 25.56 -20.40 -4.06
CA HIS A 339 26.29 -19.32 -4.74
C HIS A 339 27.47 -18.84 -3.88
N PRO A 340 28.65 -18.53 -4.46
CA PRO A 340 29.80 -18.00 -3.73
C PRO A 340 29.52 -16.81 -2.83
N ALA A 341 28.58 -15.95 -3.24
CA ALA A 341 28.11 -14.81 -2.45
C ALA A 341 27.53 -15.20 -1.09
N ILE A 342 26.86 -16.36 -1.00
CA ILE A 342 26.28 -16.86 0.25
C ILE A 342 27.38 -17.24 1.22
N VAL A 343 28.41 -17.93 0.73
CA VAL A 343 29.58 -18.32 1.54
C VAL A 343 30.34 -17.08 1.99
N ALA A 344 30.67 -16.17 1.06
CA ALA A 344 31.36 -14.92 1.38
C ALA A 344 30.55 -14.06 2.38
N GLY A 345 29.24 -13.95 2.17
CA GLY A 345 28.33 -13.21 3.05
C GLY A 345 28.30 -13.80 4.46
N ARG A 346 28.24 -15.14 4.56
CA ARG A 346 28.29 -15.86 5.85
C ARG A 346 29.60 -15.61 6.59
N LEU A 347 30.73 -15.80 5.91
CA LEU A 347 32.06 -15.61 6.50
C LEU A 347 32.29 -14.16 6.93
N ALA A 348 31.81 -13.21 6.14
CA ALA A 348 31.91 -11.80 6.46
C ALA A 348 31.02 -11.40 7.65
N ASN A 349 29.83 -11.99 7.78
CA ASN A 349 28.97 -11.80 8.95
C ASN A 349 29.59 -12.37 10.25
N ARG A 350 30.39 -13.45 10.13
CA ARG A 350 31.15 -14.03 11.25
C ARG A 350 32.45 -13.28 11.57
N GLY A 351 32.82 -12.27 10.79
CA GLY A 351 34.08 -11.54 10.95
C GLY A 351 35.33 -12.34 10.53
N VAL A 352 35.15 -13.47 9.84
CA VAL A 352 36.25 -14.30 9.31
C VAL A 352 36.87 -13.68 8.05
N MET A 353 36.03 -12.99 7.27
CA MET A 353 36.37 -12.29 6.04
C MET A 353 35.91 -10.83 6.15
N LYS A 354 36.57 -9.89 5.48
CA LYS A 354 36.09 -8.51 5.36
C LYS A 354 35.04 -8.42 4.25
N GLN A 355 33.98 -7.66 4.49
CA GLN A 355 32.91 -7.43 3.49
C GLN A 355 33.42 -6.92 2.14
N HIS A 356 34.50 -6.13 2.10
CA HIS A 356 35.04 -5.62 0.84
C HIS A 356 35.65 -6.71 -0.04
N GLU A 357 36.14 -7.81 0.53
CA GLU A 357 36.79 -8.90 -0.21
C GLU A 357 35.78 -9.60 -1.13
N GLY A 358 34.53 -9.79 -0.70
CA GLY A 358 33.49 -10.35 -1.56
C GLY A 358 33.12 -9.48 -2.76
N ASN A 359 33.31 -8.15 -2.66
CA ASN A 359 33.20 -7.24 -3.81
C ASN A 359 34.40 -7.38 -4.74
N VAL A 360 35.62 -7.41 -4.18
CA VAL A 360 36.88 -7.57 -4.95
C VAL A 360 36.87 -8.88 -5.74
N TYR A 361 36.37 -9.96 -5.13
CA TYR A 361 36.25 -11.26 -5.79
C TYR A 361 35.13 -11.33 -6.83
N GLY A 362 34.21 -10.34 -6.84
CA GLY A 362 33.10 -10.26 -7.78
C GLY A 362 31.92 -11.17 -7.45
N PHE A 363 31.82 -11.66 -6.21
CA PHE A 363 30.72 -12.54 -5.78
C PHE A 363 29.43 -11.77 -5.49
N TYR A 364 29.57 -10.58 -4.90
CA TYR A 364 28.45 -9.70 -4.61
C TYR A 364 27.97 -9.01 -5.87
N LYS A 365 26.82 -9.47 -6.37
CA LYS A 365 26.15 -8.88 -7.51
C LYS A 365 25.00 -8.00 -7.06
N LYS A 366 24.78 -6.93 -7.82
CA LYS A 366 23.63 -6.06 -7.64
C LYS A 366 22.37 -6.79 -8.11
N VAL A 367 21.40 -6.97 -7.22
CA VAL A 367 20.07 -7.47 -7.60
C VAL A 367 19.25 -6.30 -8.09
N GLU A 368 18.85 -6.30 -9.36
CA GLU A 368 17.99 -5.27 -9.95
C GLU A 368 16.59 -5.84 -10.23
N LEU A 369 15.68 -5.60 -9.29
CA LEU A 369 14.29 -6.00 -9.45
C LEU A 369 13.50 -4.87 -10.11
N LYS A 370 12.88 -5.15 -11.25
CA LYS A 370 11.90 -4.23 -11.85
C LYS A 370 10.71 -4.13 -10.89
N GLY A 371 10.35 -2.89 -10.52
CA GLY A 371 9.31 -2.59 -9.53
C GLY A 371 8.02 -2.08 -10.16
#